data_AF-A0A8I2YC16-F1
#
_entry.id   AF-A0A8I2YC16-F1
#
_cell.length_a   1.000
_cell.length_b   1.000
_cell.length_c   1.000
_cell.angle_alpha   90.00
_cell.angle_beta   90.00
_cell.angle_gamma   90.00
#
_symmetry.space_group_name_H-M   'P 1'
#
loop_
_entity.id
_entity.type
_entity.pdbx_description
1 polymer ?
#
loop_
_entity_poly.entity_id
_entity_poly.type
_entity_poly.pdbx_seq_one_letter_code
_entity_poly.pdbx_strand_id
1 'polypeptide(L)'
;MFMKEVDIDKALLLGDGEGAESHNHDANLGTLLLNNYRQALDIIVRESVALQEAMSALGVKEGDLEKWQAEEVDHFQMAGKEREWDTHAVEYVKLLQQLRDAQLETQRRHASEQLEEIQQQVISMELELGIQKCWEPSSPEYQETLKYISERKYHCALDNLQCLVVQRLFELQKLNILQTAYKMCMHIAKALQVRCRAIQAAVRKYNDAASTLQPPRQALNWSKVSHYSFLEEFTLLRET
;
A
#
# COMPACT_ATOMS: atom_id res chain seq x y z
N MET A 1 37.15 8.21 22.82
CA MET A 1 38.45 8.94 22.80
C MET A 1 38.32 10.00 21.71
N PHE A 2 37.56 11.04 22.04
CA PHE A 2 38.02 12.44 22.23
C PHE A 2 37.99 13.27 20.95
N MET A 3 36.77 13.61 20.52
CA MET A 3 36.46 14.97 20.09
C MET A 3 35.22 15.38 20.89
N LYS A 4 35.38 16.35 21.79
CA LYS A 4 34.25 17.17 22.25
C LYS A 4 34.46 18.51 21.59
N GLU A 5 33.61 18.79 20.60
CA GLU A 5 33.38 20.13 20.06
C GLU A 5 33.14 21.09 21.22
N VAL A 6 33.86 22.21 21.21
CA VAL A 6 33.58 23.36 22.06
C VAL A 6 32.49 24.14 21.34
N ASP A 7 31.26 23.95 21.81
CA ASP A 7 30.06 24.67 21.40
C ASP A 7 30.14 26.11 21.95
N ILE A 8 30.47 27.08 21.08
CA ILE A 8 30.69 28.49 21.44
C ILE A 8 29.38 29.32 21.44
N ASP A 9 28.23 28.77 21.01
CA ASP A 9 27.05 29.59 20.69
C ASP A 9 25.89 29.57 21.71
N LYS A 10 26.13 29.21 22.99
CA LYS A 10 25.04 29.10 23.99
C LYS A 10 25.09 30.05 25.19
N ALA A 11 25.43 31.33 24.96
CA ALA A 11 25.30 32.36 26.00
C ALA A 11 24.70 33.69 25.51
N LEU A 12 23.86 33.67 24.47
CA LEU A 12 23.03 34.81 24.06
C LEU A 12 21.56 34.40 24.04
N LEU A 13 20.84 34.66 25.14
CA LEU A 13 19.57 35.41 25.18
C LEU A 13 18.84 35.30 26.54
N LEU A 14 18.27 36.44 26.95
CA LEU A 14 17.47 36.76 28.15
C LEU A 14 18.35 37.09 29.38
N GLY A 15 18.44 38.30 29.93
CA GLY A 15 17.53 39.43 29.95
C GLY A 15 17.42 39.91 31.40
N ASP A 16 17.83 41.16 31.64
CA ASP A 16 17.67 41.99 32.85
C ASP A 16 18.47 41.64 34.13
N GLY A 17 19.53 42.42 34.37
CA GLY A 17 20.28 42.46 35.63
C GLY A 17 21.40 43.52 35.59
N GLU A 18 21.19 44.60 36.32
CA GLU A 18 21.97 45.85 36.32
C GLU A 18 23.45 45.71 36.75
N GLY A 19 24.37 46.27 35.94
CA GLY A 19 25.43 47.18 36.39
C GLY A 19 26.62 46.70 37.22
N ALA A 20 26.74 45.43 37.65
CA ALA A 20 27.82 45.02 38.57
C ALA A 20 28.77 43.90 38.08
N GLU A 21 28.55 43.28 36.90
CA GLU A 21 29.31 42.09 36.48
C GLU A 21 30.46 42.35 35.48
N SER A 22 30.53 43.54 34.87
CA SER A 22 31.55 43.88 33.85
C SER A 22 32.99 43.84 34.38
N HIS A 23 33.23 44.27 35.63
CA HIS A 23 34.59 44.33 36.18
C HIS A 23 35.19 42.97 36.59
N ASN A 24 34.35 41.95 36.81
CA ASN A 24 34.83 40.61 37.19
C ASN A 24 35.08 39.72 35.96
N HIS A 25 34.43 40.01 34.83
CA HIS A 25 34.66 39.29 33.57
C HIS A 25 36.06 39.55 33.01
N ASP A 26 36.51 40.82 32.98
CA ASP A 26 37.84 41.20 32.45
C ASP A 26 39.00 40.70 33.32
N ALA A 27 38.83 40.69 34.65
CA ALA A 27 39.81 40.17 35.59
C ALA A 27 39.92 38.63 35.52
N ASN A 28 38.80 37.93 35.31
CA ASN A 28 38.77 36.48 35.10
C ASN A 28 39.34 36.10 33.73
N LEU A 29 39.06 36.90 32.68
CA LEU A 29 39.61 36.70 31.34
C LEU A 29 41.14 36.87 31.33
N GLY A 30 41.66 37.90 32.01
CA GLY A 30 43.10 38.10 32.15
C GLY A 30 43.81 36.95 32.87
N THR A 31 43.17 36.40 33.91
CA THR A 31 43.69 35.24 34.64
C THR A 31 43.64 33.96 33.79
N LEU A 32 42.58 33.78 33.00
CA LEU A 32 42.38 32.63 32.12
C LEU A 32 43.35 32.66 30.93
N LEU A 33 43.59 33.83 30.34
CA LEU A 33 44.59 34.03 29.29
C LEU A 33 46.02 33.78 29.81
N LEU A 34 46.36 34.30 30.99
CA LEU A 34 47.68 34.08 31.59
C LEU A 34 47.91 32.60 31.93
N ASN A 35 46.88 31.91 32.44
CA ASN A 35 46.97 30.49 32.76
C ASN A 35 47.09 29.64 31.49
N ASN A 36 46.29 29.93 30.46
CA ASN A 36 46.43 29.28 29.15
C ASN A 36 47.82 29.52 28.54
N TYR A 37 48.38 30.73 28.67
CA TYR A 37 49.74 31.03 28.20
C TYR A 37 50.80 30.24 28.97
N ARG A 38 50.68 30.16 30.30
CA ARG A 38 51.59 29.34 31.12
C ARG A 38 51.48 27.86 30.79
N GLN A 39 50.27 27.37 30.58
CA GLN A 39 50.01 26.00 30.20
C GLN A 39 50.58 25.70 28.81
N ALA A 40 50.41 26.60 27.84
CA ALA A 40 51.02 26.47 26.52
C ALA A 40 52.56 26.44 26.60
N LEU A 41 53.17 27.29 27.44
CA LEU A 41 54.62 27.29 27.65
C LEU A 41 55.11 25.99 28.30
N ASP A 42 54.40 25.48 29.31
CA ASP A 42 54.73 24.22 29.98
C ASP A 42 54.62 23.02 29.02
N ILE A 43 53.55 22.99 28.22
CA ILE A 43 53.34 22.01 27.15
C ILE A 43 54.48 22.08 26.14
N ILE A 44 54.86 23.27 25.65
CA ILE A 44 55.97 23.43 24.69
C ILE A 44 57.28 22.94 25.30
N VAL A 45 57.59 23.28 26.55
CA VAL A 45 58.86 22.89 27.18
C VAL A 45 58.91 21.38 27.43
N ARG A 46 57.81 20.77 27.89
CA ARG A 46 57.77 19.35 28.21
C ARG A 46 57.63 18.46 26.98
N GLU A 47 56.80 18.86 26.02
CA GLU A 47 56.56 18.11 24.79
C GLU A 47 57.68 18.29 23.77
N SER A 48 58.42 19.41 23.77
CA SER A 48 59.61 19.55 22.91
C SER A 48 60.68 18.53 23.25
N VAL A 49 60.91 18.25 24.54
CA VAL A 49 61.86 17.21 24.98
C VAL A 49 61.38 15.82 24.56
N ALA A 50 60.12 15.49 24.79
CA ALA A 50 59.54 14.20 24.39
C ALA A 50 59.51 14.01 22.87
N LEU A 51 59.22 15.08 22.12
CA LEU A 51 59.23 15.11 20.66
C LEU A 51 60.65 14.91 20.12
N GLN A 52 61.64 15.60 20.70
CA GLN A 52 63.03 15.52 20.26
C GLN A 52 63.67 14.16 20.58
N GLU A 53 63.31 13.53 21.70
CA GLU A 53 63.66 12.15 22.01
C GLU A 53 63.03 11.16 21.01
N ALA A 54 61.74 11.32 20.69
CA ALA A 54 61.04 10.47 19.73
C ALA A 54 61.58 10.64 18.29
N MET A 55 61.87 11.87 17.86
CA MET A 55 62.49 12.18 16.57
C MET A 55 63.89 11.53 16.46
N SER A 56 64.66 11.56 17.54
CA SER A 56 65.99 10.93 17.60
C SER A 56 65.91 9.41 17.57
N ALA A 57 64.92 8.80 18.25
CA ALA A 57 64.72 7.35 18.27
C ALA A 57 64.23 6.79 16.92
N LEU A 58 63.45 7.58 16.16
CA LEU A 58 62.88 7.19 14.87
C LEU A 58 63.71 7.67 13.67
N GLY A 59 64.76 8.49 13.88
CA GLY A 59 65.63 9.02 12.83
C GLY A 59 64.94 10.03 11.90
N VAL A 60 63.92 10.73 12.40
CA VAL A 60 63.05 11.65 11.64
C VAL A 60 63.58 13.07 11.72
N LYS A 61 63.63 13.80 10.60
CA LYS A 61 64.06 15.20 10.56
C LYS A 61 62.86 16.13 10.74
N GLU A 62 63.10 17.36 11.20
CA GLU A 62 62.07 18.37 11.43
C GLU A 62 61.22 18.67 10.17
N GLY A 63 61.83 18.63 8.98
CA GLY A 63 61.12 18.81 7.71
C GLY A 63 60.16 17.66 7.33
N ASP A 64 60.29 16.47 7.93
CA ASP A 64 59.35 15.37 7.73
C ASP A 64 58.04 15.61 8.51
N LEU A 65 58.11 16.34 9.63
CA LEU A 65 56.93 16.71 10.43
C LEU A 65 56.05 17.72 9.68
N GLU A 66 56.66 18.73 9.04
CA GLU A 66 55.93 19.68 8.20
C GLU A 66 55.23 18.98 7.03
N LYS A 67 55.89 17.96 6.46
CA LYS A 67 55.32 17.14 5.38
C LYS A 67 54.14 16.31 5.87
N TRP A 68 54.26 15.65 7.02
CA TRP A 68 53.16 14.87 7.60
C TRP A 68 51.99 15.75 8.00
N GLN A 69 52.24 16.95 8.50
CA GLN A 69 51.18 17.90 8.80
C GLN A 69 50.46 18.37 7.52
N ALA A 70 51.19 18.58 6.42
CA ALA A 70 50.59 18.88 5.14
C ALA A 70 49.77 17.68 4.59
N GLU A 71 50.31 16.46 4.67
CA GLU A 71 49.62 15.22 4.28
C GLU A 71 48.37 14.95 5.15
N GLU A 72 48.43 15.26 6.44
CA GLU A 72 47.32 15.12 7.39
C GLU A 72 46.20 16.13 7.08
N VAL A 73 46.55 17.39 6.82
CA VAL A 73 45.59 18.43 6.40
C VAL A 73 44.93 18.05 5.07
N ASP A 74 45.70 17.59 4.09
CA ASP A 74 45.17 17.14 2.80
C ASP A 74 44.27 15.90 2.96
N HIS A 75 44.67 14.95 3.80
CA HIS A 75 43.86 13.77 4.11
C HIS A 75 42.53 14.15 4.77
N PHE A 76 42.53 15.05 5.76
CA PHE A 76 41.29 15.51 6.41
C PHE A 76 40.38 16.31 5.46
N GLN A 77 40.94 17.12 4.56
CA GLN A 77 40.17 17.84 3.54
C GLN A 77 39.53 16.92 2.49
N MET A 78 40.14 15.76 2.24
CA MET A 78 39.64 14.75 1.30
C MET A 78 38.69 13.74 1.97
N ALA A 79 38.92 13.40 3.25
CA ALA A 79 38.14 12.42 4.00
C ALA A 79 36.73 12.92 4.40
N GLY A 80 36.56 14.24 4.58
CA GLY A 80 35.26 14.86 4.88
C GLY A 80 34.36 15.09 3.66
N LYS A 81 34.87 14.89 2.44
CA LYS A 81 34.07 14.97 1.20
C LYS A 81 33.52 13.58 0.88
N GLU A 82 32.66 13.08 1.75
CA GLU A 82 31.82 11.94 1.41
C GLU A 82 31.09 12.30 0.11
N ARG A 83 31.24 11.46 -0.94
CA ARG A 83 30.68 11.74 -2.27
C ARG A 83 29.24 12.19 -2.08
N GLU A 84 28.92 13.40 -2.54
CA GLU A 84 27.56 13.93 -2.59
C GLU A 84 26.71 12.96 -3.44
N TRP A 85 26.23 11.87 -2.83
CA TRP A 85 25.11 11.16 -3.40
C TRP A 85 24.01 12.21 -3.49
N ASP A 86 23.49 12.40 -4.70
CA ASP A 86 22.59 13.48 -5.08
C ASP A 86 21.59 13.75 -3.95
N THR A 87 21.72 14.91 -3.27
CA THR A 87 20.90 15.29 -2.13
C THR A 87 19.41 15.13 -2.46
N HIS A 88 19.06 15.42 -3.71
CA HIS A 88 17.73 15.23 -4.26
C HIS A 88 17.29 13.76 -4.29
N ALA A 89 18.21 12.82 -4.54
CA ALA A 89 17.90 11.40 -4.53
C ALA A 89 17.67 10.88 -3.10
N VAL A 90 18.35 11.42 -2.07
CA VAL A 90 18.01 11.12 -0.66
C VAL A 90 16.62 11.65 -0.31
N GLU A 91 16.34 12.90 -0.65
CA GLU A 91 15.05 13.54 -0.40
C GLU A 91 13.92 12.81 -1.13
N TYR A 92 14.14 12.44 -2.39
CA TYR A 92 13.21 11.64 -3.17
C TYR A 92 12.89 10.30 -2.50
N VAL A 93 13.91 9.56 -2.03
CA VAL A 93 13.70 8.28 -1.34
C VAL A 93 12.95 8.48 -0.01
N LYS A 94 13.24 9.54 0.74
CA LYS A 94 12.49 9.90 1.96
C LYS A 94 11.02 10.20 1.66
N LEU A 95 10.74 10.99 0.61
CA LEU A 95 9.38 11.27 0.17
C LEU A 95 8.65 10.01 -0.30
N LEU A 96 9.33 9.11 -1.01
CA LEU A 96 8.77 7.82 -1.40
C LEU A 96 8.42 6.97 -0.17
N GLN A 97 9.25 7.01 0.88
CA GLN A 97 8.95 6.29 2.12
C GLN A 97 7.71 6.86 2.80
N GLN A 98 7.63 8.19 2.96
CA GLN A 98 6.46 8.86 3.53
C GLN A 98 5.19 8.59 2.73
N LEU A 99 5.29 8.58 1.39
CA LEU A 99 4.16 8.25 0.52
C LEU A 99 3.68 6.82 0.77
N ARG A 100 4.58 5.84 0.84
CA ARG A 100 4.22 4.44 1.12
C ARG A 100 3.52 4.31 2.48
N ASP A 101 4.05 4.96 3.51
CA ASP A 101 3.48 4.92 4.86
C ASP A 101 2.09 5.56 4.89
N ALA A 102 1.91 6.71 4.23
CA ALA A 102 0.62 7.39 4.10
C ALA A 102 -0.41 6.57 3.29
N GLN A 103 0.03 5.89 2.23
CA GLN A 103 -0.82 5.01 1.43
C GLN A 103 -1.31 3.81 2.26
N LEU A 104 -0.42 3.19 3.02
CA LEU A 104 -0.77 2.06 3.89
C LEU A 104 -1.78 2.47 4.96
N GLU A 105 -1.55 3.62 5.61
CA GLU A 105 -2.48 4.14 6.62
C GLU A 105 -3.83 4.53 5.99
N THR A 106 -3.83 5.11 4.79
CA THR A 106 -5.07 5.41 4.05
C THR A 106 -5.85 4.15 3.72
N GLN A 107 -5.16 3.11 3.25
CA GLN A 107 -5.79 1.81 2.94
C GLN A 107 -6.39 1.18 4.21
N ARG A 108 -5.66 1.24 5.32
CA ARG A 108 -6.15 0.76 6.63
C ARG A 108 -7.38 1.53 7.09
N ARG A 109 -7.37 2.86 7.01
CA ARG A 109 -8.52 3.70 7.36
C ARG A 109 -9.72 3.42 6.48
N HIS A 110 -9.52 3.38 5.17
CA HIS A 110 -10.60 3.06 4.24
C HIS A 110 -11.20 1.68 4.52
N ALA A 111 -10.37 0.66 4.80
CA ALA A 111 -10.87 -0.65 5.19
C ALA A 111 -11.67 -0.63 6.50
N SER A 112 -11.24 0.18 7.48
CA SER A 112 -11.98 0.38 8.75
C SER A 112 -13.32 1.08 8.53
N GLU A 113 -13.33 2.16 7.75
CA GLU A 113 -14.54 2.93 7.42
C GLU A 113 -15.56 2.07 6.67
N GLN A 114 -15.12 1.25 5.72
CA GLN A 114 -15.98 0.30 5.00
C GLN A 114 -16.58 -0.75 5.95
N LEU A 115 -15.79 -1.23 6.92
CA LEU A 115 -16.29 -2.16 7.93
C LEU A 115 -17.34 -1.50 8.83
N GLU A 116 -17.09 -0.28 9.29
CA GLU A 116 -18.04 0.49 10.11
C GLU A 116 -19.33 0.80 9.35
N GLU A 117 -19.23 1.16 8.07
CA GLU A 117 -20.37 1.40 7.20
C GLU A 117 -21.23 0.14 7.04
N ILE A 118 -20.62 -1.00 6.75
CA ILE A 118 -21.34 -2.29 6.64
C ILE A 118 -21.98 -2.65 7.98
N GLN A 119 -21.29 -2.45 9.11
CA GLN A 119 -21.86 -2.71 10.44
C GLN A 119 -23.07 -1.82 10.73
N GLN A 120 -23.00 -0.52 10.40
CA GLN A 120 -24.13 0.38 10.56
C GLN A 120 -25.33 -0.03 9.70
N GLN A 121 -25.08 -0.45 8.46
CA GLN A 121 -26.14 -0.96 7.58
C GLN A 121 -26.79 -2.22 8.14
N VAL A 122 -26.01 -3.15 8.70
CA VAL A 122 -26.53 -4.36 9.37
C VAL A 122 -27.38 -3.98 10.58
N ILE A 123 -26.88 -3.10 11.47
CA ILE A 123 -27.62 -2.66 12.66
C ILE A 123 -28.94 -1.97 12.26
N SER A 124 -28.92 -1.10 11.25
CA SER A 124 -30.13 -0.45 10.74
C SER A 124 -31.16 -1.48 10.27
N MET A 125 -30.72 -2.48 9.51
CA MET A 125 -31.58 -3.55 9.02
C MET A 125 -32.13 -4.44 10.15
N GLU A 126 -31.30 -4.75 11.14
CA GLU A 126 -31.71 -5.53 12.33
C GLU A 126 -32.78 -4.80 13.13
N LEU A 127 -32.66 -3.48 13.28
CA LEU A 127 -33.68 -2.64 13.93
C LEU A 127 -34.97 -2.60 13.13
N GLU A 128 -34.90 -2.44 11.80
CA GLU A 128 -36.06 -2.44 10.91
C GLU A 128 -36.83 -3.77 10.94
N LEU A 129 -36.10 -4.89 10.99
CA LEU A 129 -36.66 -6.24 11.04
C LEU A 129 -37.03 -6.72 12.46
N GLY A 130 -36.70 -5.94 13.49
CA GLY A 130 -36.96 -6.28 14.90
C GLY A 130 -36.17 -7.50 15.40
N ILE A 131 -34.99 -7.76 14.84
CA ILE A 131 -34.14 -8.90 15.19
C ILE A 131 -33.41 -8.60 16.51
N GLN A 132 -33.66 -9.39 17.56
CA GLN A 132 -33.08 -9.15 18.89
C GLN A 132 -31.67 -9.73 19.05
N LYS A 133 -31.36 -10.84 18.38
CA LYS A 133 -30.03 -11.47 18.37
C LYS A 133 -29.58 -11.64 16.93
N CYS A 134 -28.39 -11.11 16.62
CA CYS A 134 -27.77 -11.24 15.30
C CYS A 134 -27.73 -12.71 14.88
N TRP A 135 -28.08 -12.96 13.62
CA TRP A 135 -28.08 -14.31 13.06
C TRP A 135 -26.65 -14.79 12.85
N GLU A 136 -26.28 -15.85 13.56
CA GLU A 136 -25.01 -16.53 13.37
C GLU A 136 -25.10 -17.52 12.20
N PRO A 137 -23.99 -17.89 11.54
CA PRO A 137 -24.00 -18.92 10.49
C PRO A 137 -24.58 -20.28 10.91
N SER A 138 -24.59 -20.55 12.21
CA SER A 138 -25.16 -21.74 12.83
C SER A 138 -26.67 -21.62 13.12
N SER A 139 -27.25 -20.42 13.02
CA SER A 139 -28.67 -20.18 13.32
C SER A 139 -29.56 -20.77 12.22
N PRO A 140 -30.72 -21.33 12.57
CA PRO A 140 -31.62 -21.92 11.59
C PRO A 140 -32.17 -20.88 10.61
N GLU A 141 -32.43 -19.65 11.07
CA GLU A 141 -32.93 -18.55 10.25
C GLU A 141 -31.91 -18.12 9.18
N TYR A 142 -30.63 -18.06 9.55
CA TYR A 142 -29.54 -17.78 8.62
C TYR A 142 -29.43 -18.88 7.56
N GLN A 143 -29.47 -20.15 7.98
CA GLN A 143 -29.36 -21.29 7.07
C GLN A 143 -30.56 -21.40 6.12
N GLU A 144 -31.77 -21.17 6.60
CA GLU A 144 -32.99 -21.15 5.77
C GLU A 144 -32.95 -19.99 4.77
N THR A 145 -32.54 -18.80 5.21
CA THR A 145 -32.38 -17.64 4.32
C THR A 145 -31.31 -17.89 3.26
N LEU A 146 -30.19 -18.52 3.64
CA LEU A 146 -29.16 -18.92 2.67
C LEU A 146 -29.68 -19.94 1.65
N LYS A 147 -30.45 -20.95 2.09
CA LYS A 147 -31.10 -21.91 1.19
C LYS A 147 -32.02 -21.17 0.21
N TYR A 148 -32.90 -20.30 0.72
CA TYR A 148 -33.79 -19.49 -0.11
C TYR A 148 -33.03 -18.60 -1.12
N ILE A 149 -31.94 -17.94 -0.70
CA ILE A 149 -31.11 -17.14 -1.62
C ILE A 149 -30.50 -18.02 -2.71
N SER A 150 -30.01 -19.22 -2.36
CA SER A 150 -29.42 -20.14 -3.33
C SER A 150 -30.45 -20.68 -4.33
N GLU A 151 -31.65 -21.05 -3.87
CA GLU A 151 -32.78 -21.48 -4.70
C GLU A 151 -33.22 -20.36 -5.64
N ARG A 152 -33.35 -19.13 -5.13
CA ARG A 152 -33.70 -17.97 -5.94
C ARG A 152 -32.64 -17.67 -7.00
N LYS A 153 -31.36 -17.76 -6.67
CA LYS A 153 -30.26 -17.61 -7.66
C LYS A 153 -30.36 -18.67 -8.75
N TYR A 154 -30.67 -19.91 -8.38
CA TYR A 154 -30.93 -20.99 -9.34
C TYR A 154 -32.10 -20.67 -10.26
N HIS A 155 -33.26 -20.27 -9.70
CA HIS A 155 -34.44 -19.93 -10.51
C HIS A 155 -34.18 -18.74 -11.44
N CYS A 156 -33.52 -17.68 -10.95
CA CYS A 156 -33.14 -16.55 -11.81
C CYS A 156 -32.18 -16.96 -12.94
N ALA A 157 -31.25 -17.89 -12.68
CA ALA A 157 -30.36 -18.41 -13.71
C ALA A 157 -31.14 -19.25 -14.76
N LEU A 158 -32.08 -20.08 -14.30
CA LEU A 158 -32.98 -20.88 -15.15
C LEU A 158 -33.88 -19.99 -16.02
N ASP A 159 -34.53 -18.99 -15.44
CA ASP A 159 -35.42 -18.07 -16.14
C ASP A 159 -34.66 -17.26 -17.21
N ASN A 160 -33.46 -16.75 -16.86
CA ASN A 160 -32.61 -16.05 -17.81
C ASN A 160 -32.18 -16.98 -18.96
N LEU A 161 -31.84 -18.23 -18.65
CA LEU A 161 -31.50 -19.23 -19.65
C LEU A 161 -32.68 -19.49 -20.60
N GLN A 162 -33.88 -19.70 -20.06
CA GLN A 162 -35.11 -19.89 -20.83
C GLN A 162 -35.40 -18.68 -21.73
N CYS A 163 -35.31 -17.46 -21.19
CA CYS A 163 -35.51 -16.23 -21.95
C CYS A 163 -34.57 -16.14 -23.16
N LEU A 164 -33.28 -16.43 -22.98
CA LEU A 164 -32.30 -16.39 -24.06
C LEU A 164 -32.55 -17.46 -25.13
N VAL A 165 -32.99 -18.66 -24.75
CA VAL A 165 -33.38 -19.72 -25.69
C VAL A 165 -34.60 -19.32 -26.50
N VAL A 166 -35.64 -18.78 -25.85
CA VAL A 166 -36.86 -18.29 -26.51
C VAL A 166 -36.54 -17.14 -27.48
N GLN A 167 -35.69 -16.18 -27.07
CA GLN A 167 -35.21 -15.12 -27.97
C GLN A 167 -34.55 -15.71 -29.22
N ARG A 168 -33.59 -16.62 -29.04
CA ARG A 168 -32.89 -17.32 -30.14
C ARG A 168 -33.86 -17.97 -31.12
N LEU A 169 -34.92 -18.61 -30.61
CA LEU A 169 -35.96 -19.23 -31.44
C LEU A 169 -36.73 -18.20 -32.26
N PHE A 170 -37.10 -17.06 -31.69
CA PHE A 170 -37.74 -15.98 -32.45
C PHE A 170 -36.83 -15.37 -33.52
N GLU A 171 -35.52 -15.36 -33.32
CA GLU A 171 -34.61 -14.85 -34.36
C GLU A 171 -34.36 -15.85 -35.48
N LEU A 172 -34.36 -17.15 -35.18
CA LEU A 172 -34.45 -18.20 -36.20
C LEU A 172 -35.79 -18.11 -36.94
N GLN A 173 -36.87 -17.88 -36.19
CA GLN A 173 -38.17 -17.34 -36.59
C GLN A 173 -38.06 -16.34 -37.74
N LYS A 174 -37.53 -15.17 -37.39
CA LYS A 174 -37.38 -14.01 -38.27
C LYS A 174 -36.48 -14.30 -39.46
N LEU A 175 -35.38 -15.03 -39.27
CA LEU A 175 -34.49 -15.42 -40.37
C LEU A 175 -35.22 -16.30 -41.41
N ASN A 176 -36.10 -17.19 -40.97
CA ASN A 176 -36.85 -18.09 -41.85
C ASN A 176 -37.98 -17.37 -42.61
N ILE A 177 -38.64 -16.38 -41.99
CA ILE A 177 -39.75 -15.62 -42.59
C ILE A 177 -39.27 -14.54 -43.58
N LEU A 178 -38.09 -13.95 -43.36
CA LEU A 178 -37.60 -12.84 -44.18
C LEU A 178 -37.01 -13.33 -45.50
N GLN A 179 -37.78 -13.24 -46.59
CA GLN A 179 -37.27 -13.56 -47.94
C GLN A 179 -36.45 -12.44 -48.60
N THR A 180 -36.31 -11.24 -48.01
CA THR A 180 -35.88 -10.09 -48.84
C THR A 180 -35.26 -8.94 -48.04
N ALA A 181 -34.00 -9.07 -47.60
CA ALA A 181 -33.02 -7.97 -47.43
C ALA A 181 -31.69 -8.48 -46.85
N TYR A 182 -30.64 -8.57 -47.68
CA TYR A 182 -29.32 -9.09 -47.30
C TYR A 182 -28.73 -8.45 -46.03
N LYS A 183 -28.86 -7.12 -45.88
CA LYS A 183 -28.37 -6.40 -44.69
C LYS A 183 -29.09 -6.84 -43.41
N MET A 184 -30.41 -7.04 -43.45
CA MET A 184 -31.18 -7.51 -42.29
C MET A 184 -30.81 -8.94 -41.90
N CYS A 185 -30.65 -9.83 -42.87
CA CYS A 185 -30.20 -11.21 -42.62
C CYS A 185 -28.81 -11.24 -41.95
N MET A 186 -27.89 -10.38 -42.38
CA MET A 186 -26.58 -10.24 -41.76
C MET A 186 -26.65 -9.77 -40.29
N HIS A 187 -27.54 -8.81 -39.98
CA HIS A 187 -27.75 -8.37 -38.60
C HIS A 187 -28.33 -9.48 -37.73
N ILE A 188 -29.32 -10.23 -38.23
CA ILE A 188 -29.92 -11.36 -37.51
C ILE A 188 -28.89 -12.48 -37.27
N ALA A 189 -28.06 -12.79 -38.27
CA ALA A 189 -26.99 -13.79 -38.15
C ALA A 189 -25.94 -13.38 -37.09
N LYS A 190 -25.49 -12.11 -37.10
CA LYS A 190 -24.58 -11.58 -36.06
C LYS A 190 -25.22 -11.67 -34.68
N ALA A 191 -26.49 -11.29 -34.57
CA ALA A 191 -27.19 -11.32 -33.31
C ALA A 191 -27.40 -12.77 -32.81
N LEU A 192 -27.62 -13.75 -33.70
CA LEU A 192 -27.63 -15.19 -33.39
C LEU A 192 -26.30 -15.68 -32.83
N GLN A 193 -25.17 -15.25 -33.40
CA GLN A 193 -23.86 -15.60 -32.86
C GLN A 193 -23.64 -15.05 -31.45
N VAL A 194 -24.02 -13.78 -31.21
CA VAL A 194 -23.96 -13.16 -29.88
C VAL A 194 -24.84 -13.92 -28.89
N ARG A 195 -26.07 -14.26 -29.26
CA ARG A 195 -26.98 -15.04 -28.42
C ARG A 195 -26.48 -16.44 -28.12
N CYS A 196 -25.86 -17.14 -29.07
CA CYS A 196 -25.25 -18.45 -28.79
C CYS A 196 -24.19 -18.34 -27.69
N ARG A 197 -23.33 -17.31 -27.71
CA ARG A 197 -22.34 -17.06 -26.65
C ARG A 197 -23.02 -16.71 -25.31
N ALA A 198 -24.06 -15.88 -25.34
CA ALA A 198 -24.81 -15.51 -24.15
C ALA A 198 -25.49 -16.73 -23.49
N ILE A 199 -26.09 -17.63 -24.29
CA ILE A 199 -26.69 -18.85 -23.76
C ILE A 199 -25.61 -19.79 -23.19
N GLN A 200 -24.47 -19.96 -23.85
CA GLN A 200 -23.36 -20.75 -23.29
C GLN A 200 -22.90 -20.21 -21.92
N ALA A 201 -22.82 -18.89 -21.77
CA ALA A 201 -22.51 -18.28 -20.49
C ALA A 201 -23.63 -18.48 -19.45
N ALA A 202 -24.90 -18.39 -19.88
CA ALA A 202 -26.05 -18.64 -19.02
C ALA A 202 -26.12 -20.09 -18.53
N VAL A 203 -25.80 -21.07 -19.39
CA VAL A 203 -25.69 -22.49 -19.01
C VAL A 203 -24.61 -22.70 -17.94
N ARG A 204 -23.46 -22.03 -18.05
CA ARG A 204 -22.42 -22.10 -17.00
C ARG A 204 -22.94 -21.54 -15.68
N LYS A 205 -23.54 -20.35 -15.69
CA LYS A 205 -24.14 -19.73 -14.49
C LYS A 205 -25.22 -20.60 -13.85
N TYR A 206 -26.04 -21.26 -14.67
CA TYR A 206 -27.03 -22.22 -14.22
C TYR A 206 -26.36 -23.42 -13.53
N ASN A 207 -25.35 -24.03 -14.17
CA ASN A 207 -24.64 -25.18 -13.61
C ASN A 207 -23.92 -24.83 -12.29
N ASP A 208 -23.32 -23.64 -12.20
CA ASP A 208 -22.70 -23.13 -10.98
C ASP A 208 -23.73 -23.01 -9.85
N ALA A 209 -24.89 -22.39 -10.14
CA ALA A 209 -25.99 -22.27 -9.16
C ALA A 209 -26.58 -23.64 -8.78
N ALA A 210 -26.77 -24.53 -9.74
CA ALA A 210 -27.29 -25.89 -9.54
C ALA A 210 -26.39 -26.73 -8.64
N SER A 211 -25.07 -26.55 -8.73
CA SER A 211 -24.10 -27.25 -7.88
C SER A 211 -24.07 -26.76 -6.42
N THR A 212 -24.53 -25.52 -6.19
CA THR A 212 -24.54 -24.90 -4.85
C THR A 212 -25.74 -25.39 -4.01
N LEU A 213 -26.77 -25.92 -4.66
CA LEU A 213 -27.97 -26.43 -3.99
C LEU A 213 -27.71 -27.78 -3.30
N GLN A 214 -28.50 -28.07 -2.26
CA GLN A 214 -28.51 -29.34 -1.55
C GLN A 214 -29.93 -29.94 -1.61
N PRO A 215 -30.16 -31.02 -2.38
CA PRO A 215 -29.20 -31.76 -3.21
C PRO A 215 -28.80 -31.01 -4.49
N PRO A 216 -27.60 -31.29 -5.04
CA PRO A 216 -27.14 -30.66 -6.28
C PRO A 216 -28.01 -31.10 -7.45
N ARG A 217 -28.40 -30.14 -8.30
CA ARG A 217 -29.28 -30.38 -9.44
C ARG A 217 -28.49 -30.82 -10.69
N GLN A 218 -29.18 -31.41 -11.65
CA GLN A 218 -28.58 -31.91 -12.88
C GLN A 218 -27.94 -30.79 -13.71
N ALA A 219 -26.68 -30.97 -14.10
CA ALA A 219 -25.99 -30.04 -14.99
C ALA A 219 -26.52 -30.12 -16.42
N LEU A 220 -26.70 -28.96 -17.05
CA LEU A 220 -27.14 -28.83 -18.44
C LEU A 220 -25.96 -28.74 -19.38
N ASN A 221 -26.08 -29.43 -20.52
CA ASN A 221 -25.15 -29.30 -21.63
C ASN A 221 -25.76 -28.37 -22.69
N TRP A 222 -24.98 -27.37 -23.11
CA TRP A 222 -25.35 -26.42 -24.16
C TRP A 222 -25.92 -27.09 -25.42
N SER A 223 -25.35 -28.22 -25.86
CA SER A 223 -25.83 -28.91 -27.06
C SER A 223 -27.30 -29.28 -26.93
N LYS A 224 -27.72 -29.80 -25.77
CA LYS A 224 -29.11 -30.19 -25.49
C LYS A 224 -30.03 -28.97 -25.39
N VAL A 225 -29.59 -27.94 -24.68
CA VAL A 225 -30.36 -26.69 -24.45
C VAL A 225 -30.63 -25.91 -25.75
N SER A 226 -29.80 -26.09 -26.76
CA SER A 226 -29.93 -25.38 -28.04
C SER A 226 -31.04 -25.92 -28.95
N HIS A 227 -31.58 -27.10 -28.66
CA HIS A 227 -32.66 -27.73 -29.45
C HIS A 227 -34.04 -27.30 -28.95
N TYR A 228 -34.99 -27.11 -29.87
CA TYR A 228 -36.36 -26.65 -29.59
C TYR A 228 -37.12 -27.55 -28.58
N SER A 229 -36.84 -28.85 -28.61
CA SER A 229 -37.47 -29.85 -27.72
C SER A 229 -37.16 -29.64 -26.24
N PHE A 230 -36.10 -28.89 -25.91
CA PHE A 230 -35.69 -28.66 -24.52
C PHE A 230 -36.56 -27.61 -23.80
N LEU A 231 -37.48 -26.93 -24.50
CA LEU A 231 -38.37 -25.94 -23.88
C LEU A 231 -39.29 -26.53 -22.80
N GLU A 232 -39.76 -27.76 -23.00
CA GLU A 232 -40.62 -28.48 -22.04
C GLU A 232 -39.83 -28.96 -20.82
N GLU A 233 -38.51 -29.15 -20.96
CA GLU A 233 -37.64 -29.55 -19.84
C GLU A 233 -37.41 -28.39 -18.85
N PHE A 234 -37.50 -27.12 -19.28
CA PHE A 234 -37.36 -25.97 -18.38
C PHE A 234 -38.47 -25.88 -17.33
N THR A 235 -39.70 -26.25 -17.68
CA THR A 235 -40.81 -26.27 -16.71
C THR A 235 -40.62 -27.37 -15.68
N LEU A 236 -40.13 -28.54 -16.10
CA LEU A 236 -39.81 -29.65 -15.19
C LEU A 236 -38.66 -29.29 -14.23
N LEU A 237 -37.61 -28.65 -14.73
CA LEU A 237 -36.45 -28.23 -13.92
C LEU A 237 -36.77 -27.13 -12.90
N ARG A 238 -37.94 -26.49 -13.01
CA ARG A 238 -38.43 -25.48 -12.07
C ARG A 238 -39.20 -26.10 -10.90
N GLU A 239 -39.87 -27.24 -11.13
CA GLU A 239 -40.71 -27.92 -10.14
C GLU A 239 -39.96 -28.93 -9.27
N THR A 240 -38.91 -29.54 -9.82
CA THR A 240 -37.88 -30.27 -9.04
C THR A 240 -36.99 -29.32 -8.28
#